data_AF-A0A2X3GRQ0-F1
#
_entry.id   AF-A0A2X3GRQ0-F1
#
_cell.length_a   1.000
_cell.length_b   1.000
_cell.length_c   1.000
_cell.angle_alpha   90.00
_cell.angle_beta   90.00
_cell.angle_gamma   90.00
#
_symmetry.space_group_name_H-M   'P 1'
#
loop_
_entity.id
_entity.type
_entity.pdbx_description
1 polymer ?
#
loop_
_entity_poly.entity_id
_entity_poly.type
_entity_poly.pdbx_seq_one_letter_code
_entity_poly.pdbx_strand_id
1 'polypeptide(L)'
;MPVLGVIALILAAWTTNAVNAFSGGIAIVNVFNISKKHEKVAVAAAGGIGTLLAVFGILNYFIPIMSVLSAMVPPVAGVMIASYWIVQKGDPTKWHHVEGISWLGVLAWAVGAVFAALPVIFSFFPTVLPGLPNQPLIGIVLSLAIYLIGQKWVGNARRETVKKNY
;
A
#
# COMPACT_ATOMS: atom_id res chain seq x y z
N MET A 1 16.02 23.05 31.69
CA MET A 1 15.96 22.51 30.31
C MET A 1 15.67 21.02 30.38
N PRO A 2 14.67 20.48 29.66
CA PRO A 2 14.30 19.07 29.76
C PRO A 2 15.26 18.20 28.91
N VAL A 3 16.53 18.11 29.34
CA VAL A 3 17.60 17.39 28.63
C VAL A 3 17.23 15.91 28.41
N LEU A 4 16.64 15.27 29.42
CA LEU A 4 16.18 13.89 29.32
C LEU A 4 15.07 13.70 28.27
N GLY A 5 14.16 14.68 28.14
CA GLY A 5 13.09 14.64 27.14
C GLY A 5 13.62 14.76 25.71
N VAL A 6 14.62 15.62 25.49
CA VAL A 6 15.28 15.75 24.18
C VAL A 6 16.05 14.48 23.82
N ILE A 7 16.80 13.89 24.76
CA ILE A 7 17.52 12.63 24.53
C ILE A 7 16.53 11.51 24.20
N ALA A 8 15.44 11.38 24.97
CA ALA A 8 14.42 10.38 24.71
C ALA A 8 13.78 10.56 23.32
N LEU A 9 13.48 11.78 22.92
CA LEU A 9 12.94 12.10 21.59
C LEU A 9 13.92 11.72 20.47
N ILE A 10 15.20 12.06 20.60
CA ILE A 10 16.22 11.72 19.61
C ILE A 10 16.36 10.21 19.47
N LEU A 11 16.41 9.46 20.57
CA LEU A 11 16.50 8.00 20.55
C LEU A 11 15.26 7.36 19.92
N ALA A 12 14.07 7.88 20.21
CA ALA A 12 12.82 7.41 19.62
C ALA A 12 12.76 7.68 18.11
N ALA A 13 13.19 8.87 17.66
CA ALA A 13 13.25 9.21 16.24
C ALA A 13 14.33 8.40 15.51
N TRP A 14 15.49 8.20 16.13
CA TRP A 14 16.59 7.40 15.56
C TRP A 14 16.15 5.96 15.27
N THR A 15 15.57 5.29 16.27
CA THR A 15 15.11 3.90 16.14
C THR A 15 14.00 3.78 15.08
N THR A 16 13.04 4.70 15.07
CA THR A 16 11.97 4.73 14.07
C THR A 16 12.50 4.96 12.64
N ASN A 17 13.42 5.92 12.46
CA ASN A 17 14.01 6.23 11.16
C ASN A 17 14.87 5.08 10.62
N ALA A 18 15.62 4.40 11.49
CA ALA A 18 16.41 3.23 11.12
C ALA A 18 15.53 2.07 10.62
N VAL A 19 14.42 1.79 11.33
CA VAL A 19 13.45 0.76 10.90
C VAL A 19 12.83 1.13 9.56
N ASN A 20 12.40 2.39 9.38
CA ASN A 20 11.80 2.85 8.13
C ASN A 20 12.77 2.75 6.94
N ALA A 21 14.03 3.15 7.14
CA ALA A 21 15.07 3.05 6.10
C ALA A 21 15.38 1.59 5.73
N PHE A 22 15.46 0.71 6.73
CA PHE A 22 15.68 -0.72 6.51
C PHE A 22 14.52 -1.36 5.74
N SER A 23 13.28 -1.21 6.23
CA SER A 23 12.09 -1.77 5.59
C SER A 23 11.90 -1.22 4.16
N GLY A 24 12.12 0.08 3.95
CA GLY A 24 12.06 0.69 2.62
C GLY A 24 13.15 0.14 1.68
N GLY A 25 14.37 -0.03 2.18
CA GLY A 25 15.47 -0.59 1.39
C GLY A 25 15.24 -2.04 0.97
N ILE A 26 14.70 -2.88 1.87
CA ILE A 26 14.29 -4.26 1.53
C ILE A 26 13.18 -4.27 0.48
N ALA A 27 12.20 -3.37 0.59
CA ALA A 27 11.15 -3.25 -0.41
C ALA A 27 11.73 -2.93 -1.81
N ILE A 28 12.70 -2.01 -1.89
CA ILE A 28 13.42 -1.70 -3.14
C ILE A 28 14.15 -2.93 -3.68
N VAL A 29 14.89 -3.63 -2.82
CA VAL A 29 15.62 -4.85 -3.21
C VAL A 29 14.68 -5.91 -3.77
N ASN A 30 13.52 -6.10 -3.17
CA ASN A 30 12.52 -7.07 -3.64
C ASN A 30 11.86 -6.63 -4.96
N VAL A 31 11.48 -5.36 -5.08
CA VAL A 31 10.82 -4.82 -6.30
C VAL A 31 11.74 -4.92 -7.51
N PHE A 32 13.03 -4.62 -7.35
CA PHE A 32 14.02 -4.70 -8.43
C PHE A 32 14.72 -6.06 -8.51
N ASN A 33 14.30 -7.04 -7.71
CA ASN A 33 14.88 -8.38 -7.62
C ASN A 33 16.42 -8.36 -7.48
N ILE A 34 16.93 -7.43 -6.67
CA ILE A 34 18.37 -7.24 -6.44
C ILE A 34 18.90 -8.45 -5.67
N SER A 35 20.00 -9.03 -6.14
CA SER A 35 20.58 -10.20 -5.47
C SER A 35 21.04 -9.84 -4.05
N LYS A 36 20.89 -10.78 -3.10
CA LYS A 36 21.27 -10.62 -1.68
C LYS A 36 22.70 -10.08 -1.48
N LYS A 37 23.62 -10.38 -2.40
CA LYS A 37 24.99 -9.87 -2.39
C LYS A 37 25.06 -8.34 -2.45
N HIS A 38 24.12 -7.70 -3.16
CA HIS A 38 24.09 -6.25 -3.39
C HIS A 38 23.01 -5.54 -2.57
N GLU A 39 22.24 -6.27 -1.76
CA GLU A 39 21.14 -5.74 -0.93
C GLU A 39 21.59 -4.58 -0.04
N LYS A 40 22.69 -4.74 0.71
CA LYS A 40 23.23 -3.68 1.59
C LYS A 40 23.62 -2.42 0.81
N VAL A 41 24.20 -2.60 -0.38
CA VAL A 41 24.62 -1.49 -1.24
C VAL A 41 23.39 -0.78 -1.82
N ALA A 42 22.38 -1.53 -2.25
CA ALA A 42 21.13 -0.98 -2.75
C ALA A 42 20.37 -0.19 -1.67
N VAL A 43 20.28 -0.71 -0.45
CA VAL A 43 19.68 -0.02 0.71
C VAL A 43 20.44 1.28 1.01
N ALA A 44 21.77 1.23 1.06
CA ALA A 44 22.61 2.40 1.30
C ALA A 44 22.47 3.46 0.19
N ALA A 45 22.44 3.03 -1.08
CA ALA A 45 22.25 3.91 -2.22
C ALA A 45 20.86 4.58 -2.20
N ALA A 46 19.80 3.83 -1.90
CA ALA A 46 18.44 4.37 -1.75
C ALA A 46 18.36 5.41 -0.62
N GLY A 47 18.98 5.13 0.53
CA GLY A 47 19.08 6.08 1.64
C GLY A 47 19.87 7.34 1.28
N GLY A 48 20.98 7.19 0.55
CA GLY A 48 21.77 8.31 0.02
C GLY A 48 20.98 9.18 -0.94
N ILE A 49 20.28 8.58 -1.91
CA ILE A 49 19.41 9.29 -2.85
C ILE A 49 18.30 10.02 -2.10
N GLY A 50 17.63 9.38 -1.15
CA GLY A 50 16.60 10.03 -0.33
C GLY A 50 17.13 11.23 0.46
N THR A 51 18.34 11.12 1.00
CA THR A 51 19.00 12.22 1.73
C THR A 51 19.34 13.38 0.79
N LEU A 52 19.87 13.09 -0.40
CA LEU A 52 20.12 14.12 -1.41
C LEU A 52 18.83 14.84 -1.83
N LEU A 53 17.77 14.08 -2.13
CA LEU A 53 16.46 14.65 -2.45
C LEU A 53 15.91 15.54 -1.32
N ALA A 54 16.13 15.14 -0.06
CA ALA A 54 15.77 15.97 1.10
C ALA A 54 16.51 17.30 1.12
N VAL A 55 17.81 17.31 0.84
CA VAL A 55 18.63 18.53 0.73
C VAL A 55 18.15 19.42 -0.42
N PHE A 56 17.72 18.84 -1.55
CA PHE A 56 17.19 19.57 -2.70
C PHE A 56 15.71 20.01 -2.55
N GLY A 57 15.14 19.91 -1.34
CA GLY A 57 13.84 20.51 -1.03
C GLY A 57 12.63 19.64 -1.37
N ILE A 58 12.80 18.32 -1.59
CA ILE A 58 11.65 17.40 -1.75
C ILE A 58 10.73 17.41 -0.53
N LEU A 59 11.25 17.83 0.64
CA LEU A 59 10.48 17.98 1.87
C LEU A 59 9.29 18.95 1.74
N ASN A 60 9.36 19.92 0.83
CA ASN A 60 8.22 20.81 0.55
C ASN A 60 7.03 20.07 -0.09
N TYR A 61 7.29 18.94 -0.76
CA TYR A 61 6.28 18.08 -1.38
C TYR A 61 5.94 16.86 -0.52
N PHE A 62 6.60 16.70 0.62
CA PHE A 62 6.46 15.52 1.47
C PHE A 62 5.03 15.36 1.99
N ILE A 63 4.43 16.43 2.53
CA ILE A 63 3.08 16.37 3.10
C ILE A 63 2.03 16.03 2.04
N PRO A 64 1.99 16.68 0.85
CA PRO A 64 1.09 16.27 -0.22
C PRO A 64 1.28 14.80 -0.66
N ILE A 65 2.51 14.37 -0.91
CA ILE A 65 2.82 13.00 -1.35
C ILE A 65 2.35 12.00 -0.29
N MET A 66 2.72 12.21 0.97
CA MET A 66 2.32 11.33 2.07
C MET A 66 0.82 11.29 2.26
N SER A 67 0.12 12.41 2.11
CA SER A 67 -1.33 12.45 2.23
C SER A 67 -2.02 11.54 1.20
N VAL A 68 -1.53 11.54 -0.05
CA VAL A 68 -2.05 10.65 -1.10
C VAL A 68 -1.70 9.19 -0.80
N LEU A 69 -0.43 8.90 -0.48
CA LEU A 69 0.01 7.54 -0.17
C LEU A 69 -0.75 6.95 1.03
N SER A 70 -0.97 7.74 2.08
CA SER A 70 -1.74 7.35 3.26
C SER A 70 -3.20 7.04 2.94
N ALA A 71 -3.80 7.68 1.94
CA ALA A 71 -5.15 7.36 1.48
C ALA A 71 -5.21 6.06 0.66
N MET A 72 -4.13 5.72 -0.06
CA MET A 72 -4.06 4.55 -0.93
C MET A 72 -3.73 3.24 -0.22
N VAL A 73 -3.17 3.30 1.00
CA VAL A 73 -2.80 2.10 1.78
C VAL A 73 -4.01 1.35 2.38
N PRO A 74 -4.99 2.00 3.05
CA PRO A 74 -6.12 1.30 3.66
C PRO A 74 -6.93 0.38 2.73
N PRO A 75 -7.18 0.73 1.45
CA PRO A 75 -7.84 -0.16 0.49
C PRO A 75 -7.19 -1.54 0.34
N VAL A 76 -5.87 -1.67 0.58
CA VAL A 76 -5.20 -2.98 0.59
C VAL A 76 -5.79 -3.88 1.67
N ALA A 77 -6.07 -3.34 2.86
CA ALA A 77 -6.70 -4.09 3.95
C ALA A 77 -8.09 -4.59 3.56
N GLY A 78 -8.88 -3.80 2.81
CA GLY A 78 -10.19 -4.24 2.32
C GLY A 78 -10.10 -5.48 1.43
N VAL A 79 -9.13 -5.52 0.51
CA VAL A 79 -8.85 -6.69 -0.34
C VAL A 79 -8.39 -7.88 0.49
N MET A 80 -7.48 -7.67 1.46
CA MET A 80 -6.97 -8.73 2.32
C MET A 80 -8.07 -9.34 3.20
N ILE A 81 -8.93 -8.52 3.80
CA ILE A 81 -10.07 -8.95 4.60
C ILE A 81 -11.05 -9.76 3.73
N ALA A 82 -11.36 -9.26 2.53
CA ALA A 82 -12.23 -9.98 1.59
C ALA A 82 -11.68 -11.35 1.23
N SER A 83 -10.40 -11.41 0.85
CA SER A 83 -9.73 -12.62 0.43
C SER A 83 -9.65 -13.66 1.55
N TYR A 84 -9.21 -13.25 2.74
CA TYR A 84 -8.92 -14.19 3.80
C TYR A 84 -10.15 -14.53 4.65
N TRP A 85 -10.87 -13.52 5.16
CA TRP A 85 -11.99 -13.76 6.08
C TRP A 85 -13.29 -14.12 5.37
N ILE A 86 -13.56 -13.61 4.18
CA ILE A 86 -14.84 -13.87 3.51
C ILE A 86 -14.71 -15.02 2.52
N VAL A 87 -13.72 -14.97 1.62
CA VAL A 87 -13.56 -16.00 0.57
C VAL A 87 -12.98 -17.29 1.15
N GLN A 88 -11.91 -17.21 1.94
CA GLN A 88 -11.28 -18.38 2.55
C GLN A 88 -11.93 -18.78 3.90
N LYS A 89 -12.86 -17.97 4.42
CA LYS A 89 -13.50 -18.19 5.74
C LYS A 89 -12.49 -18.32 6.88
N GLY A 90 -11.34 -17.67 6.74
CA GLY A 90 -10.24 -17.72 7.68
C GLY A 90 -9.46 -19.01 7.78
N ASP A 91 -9.66 -19.90 6.82
CA ASP A 91 -8.93 -21.14 6.73
C ASP A 91 -7.69 -20.96 5.84
N PRO A 92 -6.47 -20.93 6.41
CA PRO A 92 -5.25 -20.77 5.63
C PRO A 92 -5.00 -21.93 4.66
N THR A 93 -5.60 -23.10 4.89
CA THR A 93 -5.46 -24.26 3.99
C THR A 93 -6.17 -24.06 2.64
N LYS A 94 -7.12 -23.13 2.56
CA LYS A 94 -7.85 -22.78 1.32
C LYS A 94 -7.11 -21.77 0.46
N TRP A 95 -5.99 -21.24 0.95
CA TRP A 95 -5.13 -20.37 0.16
C TRP A 95 -4.51 -21.17 -0.98
N HIS A 96 -4.54 -20.60 -2.18
CA HIS A 96 -3.91 -21.17 -3.36
C HIS A 96 -3.04 -20.13 -4.01
N HIS A 97 -1.87 -20.55 -4.47
CA HIS A 97 -0.97 -19.67 -5.20
C HIS A 97 -1.62 -19.24 -6.52
N VAL A 98 -1.64 -17.94 -6.76
CA VAL A 98 -1.96 -17.36 -8.06
C VAL A 98 -0.62 -17.15 -8.76
N GLU A 99 -0.42 -17.82 -9.90
CA GLU A 99 0.79 -17.61 -10.70
C GLU A 99 0.85 -16.14 -11.15
N GLY A 100 1.98 -15.48 -10.85
CA GLY A 100 2.18 -14.07 -11.16
C GLY A 100 1.34 -13.13 -10.30
N ILE A 101 0.54 -12.27 -10.94
CA ILE A 101 -0.19 -11.17 -10.29
C ILE A 101 -1.67 -11.50 -10.21
N SER A 102 -2.26 -11.39 -9.01
CA SER A 102 -3.71 -11.42 -8.84
C SER A 102 -4.32 -10.10 -9.34
N TRP A 103 -4.63 -10.04 -10.63
CA TRP A 103 -5.26 -8.86 -11.25
C TRP A 103 -6.57 -8.46 -10.57
N LEU A 104 -7.34 -9.43 -10.06
CA LEU A 104 -8.54 -9.13 -9.28
C LEU A 104 -8.21 -8.31 -8.02
N GLY A 105 -7.20 -8.73 -7.26
CA GLY A 105 -6.76 -8.00 -6.06
C GLY A 105 -6.23 -6.61 -6.40
N VAL A 106 -5.42 -6.51 -7.46
CA VAL A 106 -4.86 -5.23 -7.93
C VAL A 106 -5.95 -4.27 -8.38
N LEU A 107 -6.91 -4.72 -9.18
CA LEU A 107 -8.01 -3.88 -9.66
C LEU A 107 -8.94 -3.45 -8.52
N ALA A 108 -9.26 -4.37 -7.60
CA ALA A 108 -10.07 -4.05 -6.43
C ALA A 108 -9.40 -3.00 -5.53
N TRP A 109 -8.09 -3.15 -5.28
CA TRP A 109 -7.30 -2.15 -4.59
C TRP A 109 -7.26 -0.82 -5.36
N ALA A 110 -6.95 -0.84 -6.66
CA ALA A 110 -6.78 0.36 -7.46
C ALA A 110 -8.04 1.22 -7.46
N VAL A 111 -9.22 0.61 -7.61
CA VAL A 111 -10.48 1.35 -7.56
C VAL A 111 -10.70 1.93 -6.15
N GLY A 112 -10.52 1.15 -5.09
CA GLY A 112 -10.64 1.65 -3.72
C GLY A 112 -9.66 2.78 -3.40
N ALA A 113 -8.42 2.68 -3.90
CA ALA A 113 -7.36 3.68 -3.76
C ALA A 113 -7.68 4.97 -4.49
N VAL A 114 -8.23 4.92 -5.70
CA VAL A 114 -8.70 6.10 -6.43
C VAL A 114 -9.76 6.83 -5.61
N PHE A 115 -10.81 6.13 -5.16
CA PHE A 115 -11.89 6.77 -4.40
C PHE A 115 -11.44 7.31 -3.03
N ALA A 116 -10.50 6.63 -2.36
CA ALA A 116 -9.91 7.14 -1.12
C ALA A 116 -9.00 8.36 -1.35
N ALA A 117 -8.27 8.40 -2.46
CA ALA A 117 -7.36 9.50 -2.78
C ALA A 117 -8.08 10.74 -3.34
N LEU A 118 -9.28 10.60 -3.92
CA LEU A 118 -10.04 11.70 -4.52
C LEU A 118 -10.21 12.91 -3.58
N PRO A 119 -10.71 12.76 -2.32
CA PRO A 119 -10.82 13.88 -1.40
C PRO A 119 -9.47 14.56 -1.09
N VAL A 120 -8.39 13.76 -0.98
CA VAL A 120 -7.04 14.28 -0.76
C VAL A 120 -6.56 15.09 -1.96
N ILE A 121 -6.73 14.56 -3.18
CA ILE A 121 -6.33 15.23 -4.40
C ILE A 121 -7.13 16.52 -4.61
N PHE A 122 -8.44 16.49 -4.33
CA PHE A 122 -9.30 17.67 -4.45
C PHE A 122 -8.88 18.78 -3.48
N SER A 123 -8.41 18.39 -2.28
CA SER A 123 -7.88 19.35 -1.30
C SER A 123 -6.65 20.14 -1.78
N PHE A 124 -5.93 19.66 -2.81
CA PHE A 124 -4.80 20.38 -3.41
C PHE A 124 -5.24 21.50 -4.37
N PHE A 125 -6.49 21.50 -4.83
CA PHE A 125 -7.03 22.49 -5.79
C PHE A 125 -8.33 23.13 -5.29
N PRO A 126 -8.34 23.77 -4.12
CA PRO A 126 -9.56 24.26 -3.46
C PRO A 126 -10.28 25.38 -4.23
N THR A 127 -9.59 26.05 -5.16
CA THR A 127 -10.16 27.12 -5.99
C THR A 127 -10.92 26.60 -7.21
N VAL A 128 -10.70 25.35 -7.62
CA VAL A 128 -11.23 24.77 -8.85
C VAL A 128 -12.13 23.56 -8.58
N LEU A 129 -11.87 22.82 -7.50
CA LEU A 129 -12.57 21.59 -7.14
C LEU A 129 -13.34 21.76 -5.81
N PRO A 130 -14.54 21.16 -5.68
CA PRO A 130 -15.29 21.20 -4.43
C PRO A 130 -14.59 20.39 -3.34
N GLY A 131 -14.65 20.84 -2.09
CA GLY A 131 -14.19 20.05 -0.96
C GLY A 131 -15.03 18.77 -0.80
N LEU A 132 -14.38 17.61 -0.78
CA LEU A 132 -15.04 16.33 -0.51
C LEU A 132 -14.78 15.88 0.93
N PRO A 133 -15.75 15.23 1.59
CA PRO A 133 -15.52 14.61 2.89
C PRO A 133 -14.42 13.54 2.76
N ASN A 134 -13.34 13.69 3.54
CA ASN A 134 -12.30 12.67 3.59
C ASN A 134 -12.73 11.52 4.49
N GLN A 135 -13.20 10.42 3.89
CA GLN A 135 -13.63 9.22 4.59
C GLN A 135 -12.77 8.02 4.13
N PRO A 136 -11.62 7.76 4.77
CA PRO A 136 -10.71 6.67 4.40
C PRO A 136 -11.38 5.28 4.36
N LEU A 137 -12.46 5.10 5.13
CA LEU A 137 -13.24 3.86 5.16
C LEU A 137 -13.90 3.53 3.82
N ILE A 138 -14.23 4.52 2.98
CA ILE A 138 -14.84 4.30 1.67
C ILE A 138 -13.95 3.41 0.80
N GLY A 139 -12.65 3.70 0.76
CA GLY A 139 -11.70 2.92 -0.04
C GLY A 139 -11.59 1.47 0.42
N ILE A 140 -11.65 1.22 1.73
CA ILE A 140 -11.65 -0.13 2.31
C ILE A 140 -12.91 -0.90 1.90
N VAL A 141 -14.08 -0.27 2.05
CA VAL A 141 -15.37 -0.90 1.74
C VAL A 141 -15.50 -1.17 0.24
N LEU A 142 -15.08 -0.23 -0.61
CA LEU A 142 -15.11 -0.39 -2.06
C LEU A 142 -14.17 -1.50 -2.53
N SER A 143 -12.92 -1.53 -2.07
CA SER A 143 -11.97 -2.56 -2.47
C SER A 143 -12.43 -3.95 -2.01
N LEU A 144 -13.00 -4.05 -0.79
CA LEU A 144 -13.62 -5.27 -0.29
C LEU A 144 -14.78 -5.71 -1.18
N ALA A 145 -15.74 -4.83 -1.46
CA ALA A 145 -16.91 -5.15 -2.27
C ALA A 145 -16.54 -5.59 -3.68
N ILE A 146 -15.63 -4.85 -4.34
CA ILE A 146 -15.17 -5.16 -5.71
C ILE A 146 -14.45 -6.51 -5.74
N TYR A 147 -13.59 -6.80 -4.75
CA TYR A 147 -12.93 -8.09 -4.67
C TYR A 147 -13.94 -9.23 -4.54
N LEU A 148 -14.94 -9.10 -3.66
CA LEU A 148 -15.97 -10.13 -3.49
C LEU A 148 -16.82 -10.34 -4.73
N ILE A 149 -17.22 -9.26 -5.39
CA ILE A 149 -17.99 -9.33 -6.64
C ILE A 149 -17.13 -10.04 -7.68
N GLY A 150 -15.92 -9.56 -7.94
CA GLY A 150 -15.03 -10.15 -8.93
C GLY A 150 -14.68 -11.61 -8.64
N GLN A 151 -14.55 -12.00 -7.37
CA GLN A 151 -14.30 -13.39 -7.01
C GLN A 151 -15.48 -14.32 -7.32
N LYS A 152 -16.72 -13.83 -7.26
CA LYS A 152 -17.89 -14.60 -7.73
C LYS A 152 -17.79 -14.89 -9.23
N TRP A 153 -17.39 -13.90 -10.03
CA TRP A 153 -17.22 -14.06 -11.48
C TRP A 153 -16.08 -15.03 -11.82
N VAL A 154 -14.91 -14.85 -11.21
CA VAL A 154 -13.75 -15.73 -11.42
C VAL A 154 -14.06 -17.16 -10.97
N GLY A 155 -14.74 -17.32 -9.83
CA GLY A 155 -15.16 -18.63 -9.32
C GLY A 155 -16.14 -19.34 -10.26
N ASN A 156 -17.07 -18.62 -10.89
CA ASN A 156 -18.01 -19.18 -11.86
C ASN A 156 -17.31 -19.63 -13.14
N ALA A 157 -16.46 -18.79 -13.72
CA ALA A 157 -15.70 -19.12 -14.93
C ALA A 157 -14.81 -20.37 -14.75
N ARG A 158 -14.21 -20.54 -13.55
CA ARG A 158 -13.41 -21.73 -13.22
C ARG A 158 -14.26 -23.00 -13.12
N ARG A 159 -15.52 -22.92 -12.70
CA ARG A 159 -16.42 -24.09 -12.63
C ARG A 159 -16.91 -24.52 -14.02
N GLU A 160 -17.15 -23.57 -14.92
CA GLU A 160 -17.60 -23.86 -16.29
C GLU A 160 -16.51 -24.52 -17.15
N THR A 161 -15.26 -24.08 -17.02
CA THR A 161 -14.11 -24.71 -17.70
C THR A 161 -13.88 -26.15 -17.25
N VAL A 162 -14.03 -26.44 -15.96
CA VAL A 162 -13.93 -27.82 -15.45
C VAL A 162 -15.04 -28.71 -16.03
N LYS A 163 -16.28 -28.22 -16.10
CA LYS A 163 -17.41 -28.99 -16.65
C LYS A 163 -17.29 -29.29 -18.14
N LYS A 164 -16.63 -28.45 -18.94
CA LYS A 164 -16.46 -28.66 -20.38
C LYS A 164 -15.40 -29.71 -20.72
N ASN A 165 -14.54 -30.05 -19.76
CA ASN A 165 -13.46 -31.03 -19.92
C ASN A 165 -13.85 -32.44 -19.41
N TYR A 166 -15.12 -32.65 -19.05
CA TYR A 166 -15.74 -33.94 -18.77
C TYR A 166 -16.87 -34.18 -19.77
#